data_AF-A0A553F9N0-F1
#
_entry.id   AF-A0A553F9N0-F1
#
_cell.length_a   1.000
_cell.length_b   1.000
_cell.length_c   1.000
_cell.angle_alpha   90.00
_cell.angle_beta   90.00
_cell.angle_gamma   90.00
#
_symmetry.space_group_name_H-M   'P 1'
#
loop_
_entity.id
_entity.type
_entity.pdbx_description
1 polymer ?
#
loop_
_entity_poly.entity_id
_entity_poly.type
_entity_poly.pdbx_seq_one_letter_code
_entity_poly.pdbx_strand_id
1 'polypeptide(L)' 'MKSLIVQSIAALMLLSFPSQAKHKCDPFMQDLKKVQSKLKQGYSVQRGERLKHQEKQARKLWWQCKNNKLPKKYKRVKG' A
#
# COMPACT_ATOMS: atom_id res chain seq x y z
N MET A 1 -8.99 -17.00 40.61
CA MET A 1 -8.12 -15.95 39.99
C MET A 1 -7.44 -16.41 38.70
N LYS A 2 -6.94 -17.64 38.60
CA LYS A 2 -6.33 -18.19 37.38
C LYS A 2 -7.30 -18.25 36.18
N SER A 3 -8.57 -18.60 36.40
CA SER A 3 -9.61 -18.61 35.34
C SER A 3 -9.93 -17.25 34.74
N LEU A 4 -9.84 -16.16 35.51
CA LEU A 4 -10.12 -14.81 35.01
C LEU A 4 -9.01 -14.33 34.06
N ILE A 5 -7.76 -14.71 34.34
CA ILE A 5 -6.61 -14.43 33.48
C ILE A 5 -6.74 -15.20 32.16
N VAL A 6 -7.13 -16.49 32.22
CA VAL A 6 -7.33 -17.32 31.02
C VAL A 6 -8.46 -16.79 30.14
N GLN A 7 -9.57 -16.33 30.72
CA GLN A 7 -10.68 -15.75 29.95
C GLN A 7 -10.31 -14.42 29.28
N SER A 8 -9.52 -13.56 29.94
CA SER A 8 -9.02 -12.32 29.33
C SER A 8 -8.06 -12.57 28.17
N ILE A 9 -7.19 -13.59 28.26
CA ILE A 9 -6.27 -13.95 27.17
C ILE A 9 -7.04 -14.52 25.97
N ALA A 10 -8.08 -15.33 26.21
CA ALA A 10 -8.93 -15.88 25.17
C ALA A 10 -9.72 -14.78 24.42
N ALA A 11 -10.17 -13.74 25.12
CA ALA A 11 -10.87 -12.61 24.51
C ALA A 11 -9.97 -11.77 23.58
N LEU A 12 -8.67 -11.65 23.90
CA LEU A 12 -7.71 -10.84 23.13
C LEU A 12 -7.36 -11.48 21.77
N MET A 13 -7.41 -12.82 21.67
CA MET A 13 -7.19 -13.57 20.42
C MET A 13 -8.30 -13.32 19.38
N LEU A 14 -9.54 -13.08 19.81
CA LEU A 14 -10.70 -12.91 18.90
C LEU A 14 -10.72 -11.55 18.18
N LEU A 15 -9.93 -10.57 18.61
CA LEU A 15 -9.84 -9.26 17.95
C LEU A 15 -8.83 -9.24 16.79
N SER A 16 -8.05 -10.31 16.64
CA SER A 16 -7.02 -10.42 15.59
C SER A 16 -7.61 -10.97 14.29
N PHE A 17 -8.71 -10.39 13.78
CA PHE A 17 -9.12 -10.68 12.42
C PHE A 17 -8.17 -9.96 11.46
N PRO A 18 -7.36 -10.67 10.65
CA PRO A 18 -6.56 -10.01 9.65
C PRO A 18 -7.53 -9.34 8.68
N SER A 19 -7.51 -8.01 8.64
CA SER A 19 -8.24 -7.25 7.62
C SER A 19 -7.75 -7.78 6.28
N GLN A 20 -8.59 -8.55 5.58
CA GLN A 20 -8.28 -9.15 4.30
C GLN A 20 -8.18 -8.00 3.29
N ALA A 21 -7.01 -7.36 3.26
CA ALA A 21 -6.72 -6.26 2.38
C ALA A 21 -6.78 -6.82 0.97
N LYS A 22 -7.87 -6.52 0.25
CA LYS A 22 -8.11 -6.91 -1.14
C LYS A 22 -6.79 -6.98 -1.93
N HIS A 23 -6.31 -8.19 -2.21
CA HIS A 23 -5.13 -8.48 -3.06
C HIS A 23 -5.20 -7.80 -4.45
N LYS A 24 -6.38 -7.30 -4.83
CA LYS A 24 -6.60 -6.49 -6.03
C LYS A 24 -5.70 -5.24 -6.11
N CYS A 25 -5.20 -4.73 -4.98
CA CYS A 25 -4.37 -3.52 -4.95
C CYS A 25 -2.85 -3.77 -4.91
N ASP A 26 -2.41 -5.03 -4.83
CA ASP A 26 -0.99 -5.39 -4.83
C ASP A 26 -0.21 -4.87 -6.05
N PRO A 27 -0.75 -4.90 -7.29
CA PRO A 27 -0.03 -4.38 -8.46
C PRO A 27 0.33 -2.90 -8.32
N PHE A 28 -0.58 -2.08 -7.79
CA PHE A 28 -0.34 -0.65 -7.56
C PHE A 28 0.70 -0.40 -6.46
N MET A 29 0.73 -1.29 -5.47
CA MET A 29 1.71 -1.23 -4.38
C MET A 29 3.11 -1.60 -4.89
N GLN A 30 3.21 -2.61 -5.76
CA GLN A 30 4.45 -2.98 -6.43
C GLN A 30 4.98 -1.85 -7.33
N ASP A 31 4.10 -1.21 -8.11
CA ASP A 31 4.47 -0.05 -8.93
C ASP A 31 5.02 1.11 -8.07
N LEU A 32 4.35 1.42 -6.94
CA LEU A 32 4.82 2.43 -5.99
C LEU A 32 6.22 2.08 -5.43
N LYS A 33 6.42 0.82 -4.99
CA LYS A 33 7.71 0.35 -4.49
C LYS A 33 8.82 0.44 -5.54
N LYS A 34 8.51 0.15 -6.81
CA LYS A 34 9.47 0.25 -7.91
C LYS A 34 9.95 1.68 -8.10
N VAL A 35 9.05 2.66 -8.06
CA VAL A 35 9.43 4.08 -8.17
C VAL A 35 10.21 4.53 -6.94
N GLN A 36 9.82 4.10 -5.73
CA GLN A 36 10.57 4.40 -4.50
C GLN A 36 11.98 3.80 -4.49
N SER A 37 12.16 2.59 -5.02
CA SER A 37 13.48 1.99 -5.21
C SER A 37 14.34 2.83 -6.15
N LYS A 38 13.77 3.32 -7.27
CA LYS A 38 14.47 4.26 -8.16
C LYS A 38 14.84 5.56 -7.44
N LEU A 39 13.95 6.13 -6.63
CA LEU A 39 14.25 7.36 -5.88
C LEU A 39 15.44 7.21 -4.91
N LYS A 40 15.65 6.02 -4.34
CA LYS A 40 16.79 5.72 -3.46
C LYS A 40 18.15 5.66 -4.19
N GLN A 41 18.16 5.58 -5.52
CA GLN A 41 19.39 5.41 -6.31
C GLN A 41 20.14 6.72 -6.58
N GLY A 42 19.67 7.88 -6.08
CA GLY A 42 20.42 9.13 -6.14
C GLY A 42 20.62 9.70 -7.56
N TYR A 43 19.56 9.69 -8.39
CA TYR A 43 19.59 10.26 -9.75
C TYR A 43 19.80 11.78 -9.77
N SER A 44 20.15 12.32 -10.95
CA SER A 44 20.21 13.77 -11.19
C SER A 44 18.91 14.48 -10.81
N VAL A 45 19.00 15.76 -10.42
CA VAL A 45 17.87 16.57 -9.92
C VAL A 45 16.65 16.48 -10.85
N GLN A 46 16.85 16.69 -12.15
CA GLN A 46 15.76 16.62 -13.14
C GLN A 46 15.10 15.24 -13.20
N ARG A 47 15.87 14.17 -13.10
CA ARG A 47 15.35 12.79 -13.10
C ARG A 47 14.68 12.45 -11.77
N GLY A 48 15.22 12.94 -10.66
CA GLY A 48 14.62 12.84 -9.33
C GLY A 48 13.22 13.48 -9.29
N GLU A 49 13.07 14.70 -9.84
CA GLU A 49 11.77 15.39 -9.89
C GLU A 49 10.74 14.62 -10.76
N ARG A 50 11.17 14.07 -11.90
CA ARG A 50 10.30 13.20 -12.71
C ARG A 50 9.87 11.94 -11.94
N LEU A 51 10.80 11.30 -11.22
CA LEU A 51 10.49 10.12 -10.40
C LEU A 51 9.55 10.46 -9.23
N LYS A 52 9.70 11.62 -8.59
CA LYS A 52 8.77 12.10 -7.55
C LYS A 52 7.36 12.31 -8.11
N HIS A 53 7.25 12.86 -9.32
CA HIS A 53 5.94 12.99 -9.99
C HIS A 53 5.30 11.62 -10.24
N GLN A 54 6.08 10.65 -10.74
CA GLN A 54 5.62 9.27 -10.93
C GLN A 54 5.22 8.60 -9.60
N GLU A 55 5.97 8.84 -8.52
CA GLU A 55 5.64 8.30 -7.19
C GLU A 55 4.30 8.85 -6.71
N LYS A 56 4.07 10.16 -6.85
CA LYS A 56 2.82 10.81 -6.46
C LYS A 56 1.62 10.22 -7.22
N GLN A 57 1.77 9.97 -8.52
CA GLN A 57 0.73 9.31 -9.32
C GLN A 57 0.49 7.87 -8.86
N ALA A 58 1.53 7.05 -8.72
CA ALA A 58 1.43 5.67 -8.25
C ALA A 58 0.77 5.57 -6.87
N ARG A 59 1.13 6.47 -5.95
CA ARG A 59 0.56 6.57 -4.60
C ARG A 59 -0.92 6.91 -4.63
N LYS A 60 -1.33 7.89 -5.45
CA LYS A 60 -2.74 8.26 -5.62
C LYS A 60 -3.57 7.06 -6.08
N LEU A 61 -3.04 6.26 -7.00
CA LEU A 61 -3.74 5.11 -7.55
C LEU A 61 -3.83 3.95 -6.57
N TRP A 62 -2.74 3.65 -5.86
CA TRP A 62 -2.76 2.69 -4.77
C TRP A 62 -3.79 3.09 -3.70
N TRP A 63 -3.83 4.38 -3.33
CA TRP A 63 -4.82 4.90 -2.39
C TRP A 63 -6.26 4.79 -2.90
N GLN A 64 -6.49 5.13 -4.17
CA GLN A 64 -7.80 4.97 -4.80
C GLN A 64 -8.24 3.51 -4.85
N CYS A 65 -7.32 2.59 -5.17
CA CYS A 65 -7.61 1.15 -5.14
C CYS A 65 -7.99 0.69 -3.73
N LYS A 66 -7.21 1.06 -2.71
CA LYS A 66 -7.49 0.72 -1.30
C LYS A 66 -8.86 1.21 -0.85
N ASN A 67 -9.29 2.38 -1.32
CA ASN A 67 -10.59 2.96 -1.02
C ASN A 67 -11.73 2.52 -1.96
N ASN A 68 -11.49 1.58 -2.89
CA ASN A 68 -12.44 1.17 -3.94
C ASN A 68 -12.93 2.34 -4.84
N LYS A 69 -12.14 3.42 -4.93
CA LYS A 69 -12.39 4.61 -5.77
C LYS A 69 -11.57 4.61 -7.06
N LEU A 70 -11.13 3.44 -7.51
CA LEU A 70 -10.30 3.32 -8.71
C LEU A 70 -11.17 3.61 -9.95
N PRO A 71 -10.78 4.55 -10.83
CA PRO A 71 -11.57 4.86 -12.00
C PRO A 71 -11.60 3.69 -12.99
N LYS A 72 -12.78 3.38 -13.56
CA LYS A 72 -12.99 2.28 -14.52
C LYS A 72 -12.07 2.32 -15.75
N LYS A 73 -11.56 3.50 -16.12
CA LYS A 73 -10.68 3.71 -17.29
C LYS A 73 -9.20 3.87 -16.94
N TYR A 74 -8.75 3.42 -15.77
CA TYR A 74 -7.34 3.55 -15.40
C TYR A 74 -6.43 2.69 -16.29
N LYS A 75 -5.51 3.33 -17.03
CA LYS A 75 -4.40 2.65 -17.70
C LYS A 75 -3.17 2.73 -16.80
N ARG A 76 -2.53 1.57 -16.56
CA ARG A 76 -1.26 1.49 -15.83
C ARG A 76 -0.23 2.38 -16.54
N VAL A 77 0.31 3.37 -15.84
CA VAL A 77 1.45 4.15 -16.35
C VAL A 77 2.66 3.20 -16.40
N LYS A 78 2.89 2.59 -17.57
CA LYS A 78 4.15 1.88 -17.86
C LYS A 78 5.24 2.95 -17.98
N GLY A 79 6.08 3.05 -16.97
CA GLY A 79 7.29 3.87 -17.00
C GLY A 79 8.54 3.07 -17.30
#